data_AF-A0A2D4ZGM2-F1
#
_entry.id   AF-A0A2D4ZGM2-F1
#
_cell.length_a   1.000
_cell.length_b   1.000
_cell.length_c   1.000
_cell.angle_alpha   90.00
_cell.angle_beta   90.00
_cell.angle_gamma   90.00
#
_symmetry.space_group_name_H-M   'P 1'
#
loop_
_entity.id
_entity.type
_entity.pdbx_description
1 polymer ?
#
loop_
_entity_poly.entity_id
_entity_poly.type
_entity_poly.pdbx_seq_one_letter_code
_entity_poly.pdbx_strand_id
1 'polypeptide(L)'
;MKLGRNDPCHCGSGKKFKRCCMNSVSKQHAQVFDDIEVMQAMNPNLSLDELNIVLQHKMQDRNNQPLPDFSGMSAMQIDNWLYAPFDELQCVTISTPNELLASPVMHYLALILDEAMAQGGSFKATAKGNLPAKLVKQASNLLSEFPVAQFERDISISEFSGSNEDKFNALHYTRVLGEISGIIYRRSGRFHMKKSAQKQYQVLGIQAFFKPMLEAAVSKYNWGYLDGFEDDIDLRTFWLFMLWRIQNHCNVEQLIKEVTTAFPDLLLALPADGYFSPEQNLSMLIESRFINRFLQFWGFVTIDPRRYINAEPIARVVQVQPLLKQAFQFNLNA
;
A
#
# COMPACT_ATOMS: atom_id res chain seq x y z
N MET A 1 -11.66 26.69 -14.23
CA MET A 1 -13.08 26.68 -14.63
C MET A 1 -13.93 26.77 -13.36
N LYS A 2 -14.90 27.69 -13.24
CA LYS A 2 -15.82 27.72 -12.08
C LYS A 2 -16.96 26.73 -12.37
N LEU A 3 -17.06 25.64 -11.61
CA LEU A 3 -18.20 24.72 -11.69
C LEU A 3 -19.50 25.46 -11.36
N GLY A 4 -20.48 25.36 -12.25
CA GLY A 4 -21.84 25.84 -12.05
C GLY A 4 -22.57 25.00 -11.01
N ARG A 5 -23.42 25.64 -10.19
CA ARG A 5 -24.19 24.98 -9.11
C ARG A 5 -25.00 23.76 -9.58
N ASN A 6 -25.45 23.74 -10.83
CA ASN A 6 -26.26 22.65 -11.38
C ASN A 6 -25.44 21.59 -12.12
N ASP A 7 -24.15 21.81 -12.33
CA ASP A 7 -23.28 20.89 -13.05
C ASP A 7 -23.13 19.58 -12.26
N PRO A 8 -22.82 18.45 -12.93
CA PRO A 8 -22.41 17.24 -12.25
C PRO A 8 -21.28 17.56 -11.26
N CYS A 9 -21.42 17.06 -10.03
CA CYS A 9 -20.45 17.33 -8.99
C CYS A 9 -19.11 16.72 -9.40
N HIS A 10 -18.04 17.49 -9.24
CA HIS A 10 -16.70 17.05 -9.56
C HIS A 10 -16.20 15.91 -8.68
N CYS A 11 -16.98 15.38 -7.72
CA CYS A 11 -16.59 14.24 -6.86
C CYS A 11 -17.04 12.87 -7.41
N GLY A 12 -17.46 12.80 -8.67
CA GLY A 12 -17.87 11.55 -9.30
C GLY A 12 -19.23 11.01 -8.84
N SER A 13 -19.86 11.60 -7.81
CA SER A 13 -21.11 11.11 -7.21
C SER A 13 -22.35 11.09 -8.11
N GLY A 14 -22.29 11.59 -9.35
CA GLY A 14 -23.43 11.74 -10.25
C GLY A 14 -24.50 12.76 -9.81
N LYS A 15 -24.35 13.38 -8.63
CA LYS A 15 -25.28 14.40 -8.09
C LYS A 15 -24.92 15.79 -8.63
N LYS A 16 -25.88 16.73 -8.64
CA LYS A 16 -25.58 18.15 -8.93
C LYS A 16 -24.62 18.73 -7.88
N PHE A 17 -23.65 19.55 -8.28
CA PHE A 17 -22.64 20.15 -7.41
C PHE A 17 -23.25 20.82 -6.17
N LYS A 18 -24.34 21.60 -6.34
CA LYS A 18 -25.10 22.24 -5.25
C LYS A 18 -25.76 21.28 -4.26
N ARG A 19 -25.93 20.01 -4.61
CA ARG A 19 -26.55 18.96 -3.79
C ARG A 19 -25.53 17.94 -3.28
N CYS A 20 -24.26 18.13 -3.60
CA CYS A 20 -23.16 17.25 -3.21
C CYS A 20 -22.05 18.07 -2.52
N CYS A 21 -20.86 18.20 -3.11
CA CYS A 21 -19.71 18.83 -2.43
C CYS A 21 -19.98 20.27 -1.99
N MET A 22 -20.75 21.06 -2.75
CA MET A 22 -21.09 22.41 -2.30
C MET A 22 -22.01 22.38 -1.07
N ASN A 23 -22.91 21.39 -0.99
CA ASN A 23 -23.84 21.25 0.14
C ASN A 23 -23.15 20.64 1.36
N SER A 24 -22.21 19.70 1.18
CA SER A 24 -21.42 19.17 2.29
C SER A 24 -20.53 20.25 2.89
N VAL A 25 -19.82 21.01 2.05
CA VAL A 25 -19.02 22.17 2.48
C VAL A 25 -19.90 23.23 3.14
N SER A 26 -21.07 23.54 2.55
CA SER A 26 -22.02 24.49 3.16
C SER A 26 -22.60 24.00 4.49
N LYS A 27 -22.85 22.70 4.64
CA LYS A 27 -23.31 22.09 5.91
C LYS A 27 -22.21 22.07 6.97
N GLN A 28 -20.97 21.79 6.57
CA GLN A 28 -19.81 21.85 7.48
C GLN A 28 -19.57 23.29 7.95
N HIS A 29 -19.60 24.27 7.04
CA HIS A 29 -19.52 25.68 7.42
C HIS A 29 -20.69 26.09 8.31
N ALA A 30 -21.93 25.74 7.97
CA ALA A 30 -23.10 26.05 8.79
C ALA A 30 -22.97 25.46 10.20
N GLN A 31 -22.57 24.20 10.33
CA GLN A 31 -22.33 23.58 11.64
C GLN A 31 -21.23 24.30 12.45
N VAL A 32 -20.13 24.71 11.81
CA VAL A 32 -19.06 25.46 12.51
C VAL A 32 -19.55 26.84 12.94
N PHE A 33 -20.34 27.52 12.12
CA PHE A 33 -20.95 28.81 12.49
C PHE A 33 -21.98 28.66 13.61
N ASP A 34 -22.86 27.66 13.55
CA ASP A 34 -23.83 27.33 14.60
C ASP A 34 -23.10 27.00 15.92
N ASP A 35 -21.99 26.26 15.85
CA ASP A 35 -21.16 25.93 17.01
C ASP A 35 -20.51 27.16 17.66
N ILE A 36 -20.09 28.15 16.85
CA ILE A 36 -19.54 29.43 17.33
C ILE A 36 -20.64 30.28 17.96
N GLU A 37 -21.82 30.36 17.34
CA GLU A 37 -22.96 31.11 17.87
C GLU A 37 -23.43 30.52 19.21
N VAL A 38 -23.52 29.19 19.32
CA VAL A 38 -23.85 28.50 20.59
C VAL A 38 -22.79 28.76 21.66
N MET A 39 -21.50 28.75 21.33
CA MET A 39 -20.43 29.05 22.29
C MET A 39 -20.48 30.49 22.80
N GLN A 40 -20.67 31.46 21.91
CA GLN A 40 -20.80 32.87 22.29
C GLN A 40 -22.05 33.11 23.14
N ALA A 41 -23.15 32.42 22.84
CA ALA A 41 -24.37 32.49 23.63
C ALA A 41 -24.23 31.86 25.04
N MET A 42 -23.48 30.76 25.16
CA MET A 42 -23.26 30.07 26.45
C MET A 42 -22.20 30.76 27.31
N ASN A 43 -21.23 31.46 26.72
CA ASN A 43 -20.13 32.11 27.42
C ASN A 43 -19.84 33.51 26.83
N PRO A 44 -20.68 34.52 27.12
CA PRO A 44 -20.65 35.83 26.45
C PRO A 44 -19.41 36.68 26.77
N ASN A 45 -18.60 36.29 27.75
CA ASN A 45 -17.42 37.03 28.22
C ASN A 45 -16.08 36.37 27.83
N LEU A 46 -16.07 35.36 26.94
CA LEU A 46 -14.83 34.74 26.47
C LEU A 46 -13.94 35.78 25.78
N SER A 47 -12.68 35.84 26.20
CA SER A 47 -11.64 36.52 25.43
C SER A 47 -11.39 35.78 24.11
N LEU A 48 -10.76 36.45 23.15
CA LEU A 48 -10.38 35.84 21.87
C LEU A 48 -9.47 34.62 22.06
N ASP A 49 -8.58 34.65 23.05
CA ASP A 49 -7.68 33.55 23.36
C ASP A 49 -8.44 32.33 23.91
N GLU A 50 -9.38 32.55 24.84
CA GLU A 50 -10.22 31.48 25.37
C GLU A 50 -11.16 30.91 24.30
N LEU A 51 -11.71 31.75 23.41
CA LEU A 51 -12.51 31.29 22.27
C LEU A 51 -11.68 30.40 21.33
N ASN A 52 -10.43 30.78 21.06
CA ASN A 52 -9.54 29.98 20.22
C ASN A 52 -9.22 28.61 20.86
N ILE A 53 -9.00 28.56 22.18
CA ILE A 53 -8.80 27.30 22.92
C ILE A 53 -10.04 26.41 22.83
N VAL A 54 -11.24 26.96 23.04
CA VAL A 54 -12.49 26.20 22.95
C VAL A 54 -12.73 25.67 21.53
N LEU A 55 -12.42 26.48 20.50
CA LEU A 55 -12.51 26.04 19.10
C LEU A 55 -11.53 24.91 18.78
N GLN A 56 -10.28 25.01 19.24
CA GLN A 56 -9.28 23.95 19.09
C GLN A 56 -9.74 22.65 19.77
N HIS A 57 -10.27 22.73 20.99
CA HIS A 57 -10.83 21.57 21.68
C HIS A 57 -11.99 20.93 20.91
N LYS A 58 -12.98 21.70 20.44
CA LYS A 58 -14.08 21.15 19.64
C LYS A 58 -13.61 20.55 18.32
N MET A 59 -12.65 21.17 17.63
CA MET A 59 -12.07 20.60 16.41
C MET A 59 -11.37 19.27 16.72
N GLN A 60 -10.63 19.20 17.82
CA GLN A 60 -9.98 17.98 18.26
C GLN A 60 -10.99 16.88 18.60
N ASP A 61 -12.05 17.20 19.35
CA ASP A 61 -13.13 16.26 19.68
C ASP A 61 -13.80 15.71 18.42
N ARG A 62 -14.10 16.60 17.46
CA ARG A 62 -14.68 16.22 16.16
C ARG A 62 -13.74 15.31 15.37
N ASN A 63 -12.45 15.63 15.31
CA ASN A 63 -11.46 14.85 14.56
C ASN A 63 -11.21 13.46 15.18
N ASN A 64 -11.51 13.30 16.47
CA ASN A 64 -11.43 12.04 17.20
C ASN A 64 -12.72 11.22 17.16
N GLN A 65 -13.82 11.73 16.61
CA GLN A 65 -15.05 10.95 16.50
C GLN A 65 -14.95 9.88 15.39
N PRO A 66 -15.42 8.64 15.65
CA PRO A 66 -15.60 7.60 14.64
C PRO A 66 -16.46 8.05 13.47
N LEU A 67 -15.97 7.84 12.24
CA LEU A 67 -16.71 8.16 11.01
C LEU A 67 -17.10 6.87 10.26
N PRO A 68 -18.39 6.69 9.89
CA PRO A 68 -18.84 5.53 9.13
C PRO A 68 -18.11 5.36 7.80
N ASP A 69 -17.81 6.45 7.10
CA ASP A 69 -17.10 6.44 5.81
C ASP A 69 -15.65 5.94 5.94
N PHE A 70 -15.05 6.07 7.13
CA PHE A 70 -13.75 5.48 7.49
C PHE A 70 -13.88 4.16 8.22
N SER A 71 -15.01 3.46 8.05
CA SER A 71 -15.29 2.18 8.69
C SER A 71 -15.17 2.22 10.23
N GLY A 72 -15.51 3.36 10.83
CA GLY A 72 -15.45 3.57 12.29
C GLY A 72 -14.15 4.19 12.79
N MET A 73 -13.17 4.48 11.94
CA MET A 73 -11.98 5.24 12.34
C MET A 73 -12.28 6.74 12.40
N SER A 74 -11.51 7.46 13.21
CA SER A 74 -11.59 8.91 13.28
C SER A 74 -10.77 9.57 12.16
N ALA A 75 -11.06 10.84 11.86
CA ALA A 75 -10.27 11.60 10.89
C ALA A 75 -8.80 11.72 11.32
N MET A 76 -8.52 11.84 12.62
CA MET A 76 -7.18 11.89 13.18
C MET A 76 -6.40 10.59 12.95
N GLN A 77 -7.05 9.44 13.14
CA GLN A 77 -6.42 8.13 12.90
C GLN A 77 -6.11 7.92 11.41
N ILE A 78 -7.03 8.32 10.52
CA ILE A 78 -6.81 8.24 9.08
C ILE A 78 -5.68 9.19 8.64
N ASP A 79 -5.67 10.43 9.13
CA ASP A 79 -4.60 11.39 8.82
C ASP A 79 -3.20 10.83 9.19
N ASN A 80 -3.08 10.24 10.38
CA ASN A 80 -1.85 9.54 10.78
C ASN A 80 -1.50 8.41 9.79
N TRP A 81 -2.45 7.56 9.41
CA TRP A 81 -2.20 6.45 8.48
C TRP A 81 -1.79 6.89 7.08
N LEU A 82 -2.25 8.06 6.62
CA LEU A 82 -1.93 8.57 5.29
C LEU A 82 -0.56 9.26 5.24
N TYR A 83 -0.16 9.94 6.33
CA TYR A 83 0.95 10.90 6.26
C TYR A 83 2.05 10.73 7.32
N ALA A 84 1.84 9.94 8.37
CA ALA A 84 2.87 9.75 9.38
C ALA A 84 4.08 8.96 8.83
N PRO A 85 5.29 9.25 9.32
CA PRO A 85 6.45 8.39 9.12
C PRO A 85 6.19 6.95 9.56
N PHE A 86 6.91 6.00 8.95
CA PHE A 86 6.68 4.56 9.17
C PHE A 86 6.82 4.11 10.63
N ASP A 87 7.70 4.75 11.40
CA ASP A 87 7.92 4.50 12.83
C ASP A 87 6.97 5.27 13.77
N GLU A 88 6.13 6.14 13.21
CA GLU A 88 5.15 6.97 13.93
C GLU A 88 3.69 6.56 13.65
N LEU A 89 3.49 5.45 12.92
CA LEU A 89 2.16 4.91 12.64
C LEU A 89 1.47 4.45 13.94
N GLN A 90 0.27 4.99 14.16
CA GLN A 90 -0.54 4.70 15.33
C GLN A 90 -1.53 3.58 15.05
N CYS A 91 -2.06 2.97 16.12
CA CYS A 91 -3.06 1.91 16.05
C CYS A 91 -2.62 0.65 15.27
N VAL A 92 -1.34 0.52 14.95
CA VAL A 92 -0.75 -0.68 14.34
C VAL A 92 0.60 -0.97 14.96
N THR A 93 0.86 -2.24 15.28
CA THR A 93 2.19 -2.73 15.61
C THR A 93 2.77 -3.44 14.40
N ILE A 94 3.88 -2.92 13.86
CA ILE A 94 4.63 -3.55 12.78
C ILE A 94 5.81 -4.33 13.36
N SER A 95 5.72 -5.65 13.29
CA SER A 95 6.71 -6.58 13.83
C SER A 95 7.44 -7.30 12.70
N THR A 96 8.65 -7.78 12.98
CA THR A 96 9.35 -8.64 12.03
C THR A 96 8.90 -10.10 12.24
N PRO A 97 8.34 -10.78 11.21
CA PRO A 97 7.96 -12.20 11.33
C PRO A 97 9.15 -13.13 11.58
N ASN A 98 8.90 -14.28 12.22
CA ASN A 98 9.96 -15.23 12.53
C ASN A 98 10.43 -16.00 11.28
N GLU A 99 9.49 -16.46 10.44
CA GLU A 99 9.76 -17.32 9.28
C GLU A 99 9.89 -16.50 7.98
N LEU A 100 10.85 -15.56 7.93
CA LEU A 100 10.97 -14.63 6.80
C LEU A 100 11.21 -15.31 5.43
N LEU A 101 11.82 -16.49 5.39
CA LEU A 101 12.07 -17.18 4.11
C LEU A 101 10.78 -17.72 3.45
N ALA A 102 9.65 -17.74 4.17
CA ALA A 102 8.34 -17.99 3.56
C ALA A 102 7.84 -16.79 2.73
N SER A 103 8.43 -15.59 2.90
CA SER A 103 8.14 -14.41 2.08
C SER A 103 9.00 -14.47 0.81
N PRO A 104 8.40 -14.43 -0.40
CA PRO A 104 9.17 -14.43 -1.64
C PRO A 104 10.20 -13.29 -1.68
N VAL A 105 9.78 -12.05 -1.38
CA VAL A 105 10.67 -10.87 -1.34
C VAL A 105 11.85 -11.07 -0.40
N MET A 106 11.62 -11.57 0.82
CA MET A 106 12.69 -11.71 1.79
C MET A 106 13.62 -12.90 1.47
N HIS A 107 13.09 -13.99 0.90
CA HIS A 107 13.90 -15.12 0.47
C HIS A 107 14.76 -14.78 -0.75
N TYR A 108 14.19 -14.08 -1.74
CA TYR A 108 14.96 -13.56 -2.87
C TYR A 108 16.04 -12.57 -2.43
N LEU A 109 15.76 -11.72 -1.44
CA LEU A 109 16.78 -10.83 -0.87
C LEU A 109 17.89 -11.64 -0.21
N ALA A 110 17.57 -12.66 0.60
CA ALA A 110 18.56 -13.53 1.22
C ALA A 110 19.49 -14.16 0.17
N LEU A 111 18.95 -14.70 -0.93
CA LEU A 111 19.76 -15.22 -2.04
C LEU A 111 20.72 -14.19 -2.63
N ILE A 112 20.26 -12.94 -2.83
CA ILE A 112 21.09 -11.84 -3.34
C ILE A 112 22.21 -11.49 -2.36
N LEU A 113 21.91 -11.44 -1.06
CA LEU A 113 22.87 -11.10 -0.02
C LEU A 113 23.88 -12.22 0.20
N ASP A 114 23.46 -13.48 0.16
CA ASP A 114 24.34 -14.64 0.28
C ASP A 114 25.35 -14.70 -0.89
N GLU A 115 24.89 -14.46 -2.12
CA GLU A 115 25.78 -14.39 -3.30
C GLU A 115 26.81 -13.27 -3.15
N ALA A 116 26.41 -12.10 -2.61
CA ALA A 116 27.33 -11.01 -2.33
C ALA A 116 28.32 -11.37 -1.23
N MET A 117 27.87 -11.92 -0.11
CA MET A 117 28.70 -12.29 1.03
C MET A 117 29.73 -13.37 0.67
N ALA A 118 29.32 -14.38 -0.11
CA ALA A 118 30.20 -15.43 -0.62
C ALA A 118 31.33 -14.88 -1.52
N GLN A 119 31.15 -13.69 -2.11
CA GLN A 119 32.11 -13.03 -2.99
C GLN A 119 32.74 -11.78 -2.37
N GLY A 120 32.87 -11.75 -1.04
CA GLY A 120 33.55 -10.64 -0.34
C GLY A 120 32.75 -9.33 -0.31
N GLY A 121 31.43 -9.42 -0.45
CA GLY A 121 30.47 -8.31 -0.33
C GLY A 121 30.00 -7.71 -1.66
N SER A 122 30.34 -8.30 -2.81
CA SER A 122 29.83 -7.87 -4.12
C SER A 122 29.88 -8.98 -5.16
N PHE A 123 29.00 -8.96 -6.16
CA PHE A 123 29.01 -9.88 -7.29
C PHE A 123 28.77 -9.14 -8.62
N LYS A 124 29.16 -9.76 -9.74
CA LYS A 124 29.08 -9.15 -11.07
C LYS A 124 27.62 -9.10 -11.55
N ALA A 125 27.17 -7.96 -12.05
CA ALA A 125 25.91 -7.85 -12.78
C ALA A 125 26.08 -8.31 -14.24
N THR A 126 24.98 -8.61 -14.93
CA THR A 126 25.01 -8.80 -16.38
C THR A 126 25.38 -7.51 -17.10
N ALA A 127 25.66 -7.59 -18.41
CA ALA A 127 25.95 -6.40 -19.22
C ALA A 127 24.80 -5.37 -19.23
N LYS A 128 23.55 -5.81 -19.11
CA LYS A 128 22.37 -4.93 -18.98
C LYS A 128 22.23 -4.32 -17.58
N GLY A 129 22.99 -4.81 -16.60
CA GLY A 129 22.86 -4.40 -15.21
C GLY A 129 21.95 -5.26 -14.37
N ASN A 130 21.45 -6.38 -14.91
CA ASN A 130 20.58 -7.31 -14.21
C ASN A 130 21.35 -8.33 -13.35
N LEU A 131 20.66 -9.05 -12.49
CA LEU A 131 21.12 -10.22 -11.75
C LEU A 131 21.61 -11.32 -12.70
N PRO A 132 22.69 -12.05 -12.36
CA PRO A 132 23.18 -13.17 -13.16
C PRO A 132 22.15 -14.29 -13.31
N ALA A 133 22.11 -14.92 -14.48
CA ALA A 133 21.18 -16.02 -14.79
C ALA A 133 21.25 -17.19 -13.80
N LYS A 134 22.43 -17.45 -13.21
CA LYS A 134 22.59 -18.46 -12.15
C LYS A 134 21.72 -18.15 -10.92
N LEU A 135 21.76 -16.90 -10.45
CA LEU A 135 20.97 -16.45 -9.31
C LEU A 135 19.48 -16.44 -9.65
N VAL A 136 19.12 -15.98 -10.85
CA VAL A 136 17.72 -16.02 -11.32
C VAL A 136 17.18 -17.46 -11.35
N LYS A 137 17.98 -18.43 -11.80
CA LYS A 137 17.62 -19.85 -11.78
C LYS A 137 17.43 -20.37 -10.35
N GLN A 138 18.31 -20.00 -9.42
CA GLN A 138 18.16 -20.36 -8.00
C GLN A 138 16.86 -19.79 -7.42
N ALA A 139 16.57 -18.51 -7.67
CA ALA A 139 15.33 -17.88 -7.23
C ALA A 139 14.08 -18.53 -7.85
N SER A 140 14.13 -18.92 -9.13
CA SER A 140 13.01 -19.58 -9.82
C SER A 140 12.70 -20.94 -9.22
N ASN A 141 13.73 -21.66 -8.76
CA ASN A 141 13.56 -22.96 -8.11
C ASN A 141 12.87 -22.86 -6.73
N LEU A 142 12.85 -21.68 -6.11
CA LEU A 142 12.16 -21.47 -4.84
C LEU A 142 10.63 -21.38 -4.98
N LEU A 143 10.10 -21.25 -6.21
CA LEU A 143 8.67 -21.03 -6.42
C LEU A 143 7.80 -22.03 -5.65
N SER A 144 8.13 -23.33 -5.70
CA SER A 144 7.36 -24.38 -5.04
C SER A 144 7.30 -24.27 -3.51
N GLU A 145 8.16 -23.45 -2.90
CA GLU A 145 8.17 -23.20 -1.45
C GLU A 145 7.15 -22.13 -1.04
N PHE A 146 6.61 -21.36 -2.00
CA PHE A 146 5.69 -20.26 -1.71
C PHE A 146 4.22 -20.67 -1.89
N PRO A 147 3.31 -20.18 -1.02
CA PRO A 147 1.87 -20.47 -1.14
C PRO A 147 1.23 -20.07 -2.49
N VAL A 148 1.83 -19.12 -3.21
CA VAL A 148 1.38 -18.69 -4.55
C VAL A 148 1.58 -19.76 -5.63
N ALA A 149 2.46 -20.74 -5.41
CA ALA A 149 2.78 -21.79 -6.38
C ALA A 149 1.55 -22.57 -6.87
N GLN A 150 0.52 -22.69 -6.02
CA GLN A 150 -0.73 -23.38 -6.37
C GLN A 150 -1.47 -22.74 -7.59
N PHE A 151 -1.18 -21.47 -7.88
CA PHE A 151 -1.79 -20.72 -8.98
C PHE A 151 -0.85 -20.51 -10.17
N GLU A 152 0.44 -20.81 -10.01
CA GLU A 152 1.48 -20.58 -11.02
C GLU A 152 1.61 -21.81 -11.93
N ARG A 153 0.85 -21.80 -13.04
CA ARG A 153 0.78 -22.93 -13.98
C ARG A 153 1.67 -22.78 -15.21
N ASP A 154 1.91 -21.54 -15.65
CA ASP A 154 2.66 -21.23 -16.86
C ASP A 154 3.86 -20.34 -16.56
N ILE A 155 5.06 -20.94 -16.57
CA ILE A 155 6.33 -20.25 -16.25
C ILE A 155 6.57 -19.03 -17.17
N SER A 156 6.06 -19.04 -18.40
CA SER A 156 6.28 -17.96 -19.37
C SER A 156 5.62 -16.62 -19.02
N ILE A 157 4.65 -16.62 -18.11
CA ILE A 157 3.92 -15.43 -17.64
C ILE A 157 3.94 -15.31 -16.11
N SER A 158 4.84 -16.04 -15.45
CA SER A 158 4.94 -16.08 -14.00
C SER A 158 5.52 -14.78 -13.45
N GLU A 159 4.93 -14.24 -12.39
CA GLU A 159 5.53 -13.12 -11.65
C GLU A 159 6.66 -13.62 -10.72
N PHE A 160 6.72 -14.93 -10.45
CA PHE A 160 7.56 -15.58 -9.42
C PHE A 160 8.62 -16.56 -9.98
N SER A 161 8.79 -16.62 -11.30
CA SER A 161 9.80 -17.44 -11.97
C SER A 161 10.15 -16.86 -13.33
N GLY A 162 11.39 -17.06 -13.80
CA GLY A 162 11.79 -16.58 -15.12
C GLY A 162 13.16 -17.03 -15.57
N SER A 163 13.41 -16.99 -16.89
CA SER A 163 14.73 -17.36 -17.45
C SER A 163 15.83 -16.31 -17.22
N ASN A 164 15.43 -15.07 -16.92
CA ASN A 164 16.30 -13.93 -16.61
C ASN A 164 15.50 -12.91 -15.77
N GLU A 165 16.16 -11.90 -15.22
CA GLU A 165 15.50 -10.92 -14.34
C GLU A 165 14.42 -10.08 -15.05
N ASP A 166 14.59 -9.75 -16.34
CA ASP A 166 13.59 -8.99 -17.12
C ASP A 166 12.25 -9.75 -17.21
N LYS A 167 12.25 -11.05 -16.96
CA LYS A 167 11.07 -11.94 -16.99
C LYS A 167 10.70 -12.47 -15.60
N PHE A 168 11.14 -11.82 -14.53
CA PHE A 168 10.89 -12.27 -13.16
C PHE A 168 10.61 -11.07 -12.26
N ASN A 169 9.37 -10.59 -12.33
CA ASN A 169 8.93 -9.35 -11.69
C ASN A 169 9.15 -9.32 -10.17
N ALA A 170 8.81 -10.38 -9.42
CA ALA A 170 8.99 -10.40 -7.96
C ALA A 170 10.48 -10.36 -7.55
N LEU A 171 11.37 -11.00 -8.31
CA LEU A 171 12.81 -10.93 -8.08
C LEU A 171 13.37 -9.55 -8.44
N HIS A 172 12.95 -8.98 -9.57
CA HIS A 172 13.34 -7.63 -9.98
C HIS A 172 12.90 -6.58 -8.95
N TYR A 173 11.63 -6.65 -8.52
CA TYR A 173 11.05 -5.85 -7.44
C TYR A 173 11.91 -5.94 -6.18
N THR A 174 12.30 -7.15 -5.77
CA THR A 174 13.15 -7.36 -4.58
C THR A 174 14.50 -6.67 -4.71
N ARG A 175 15.17 -6.80 -5.85
CA ARG A 175 16.45 -6.12 -6.09
C ARG A 175 16.29 -4.60 -6.02
N VAL A 176 15.25 -4.04 -6.66
CA VAL A 176 14.97 -2.60 -6.64
C VAL A 176 14.73 -2.13 -5.21
N LEU A 177 13.93 -2.84 -4.42
CA LEU A 177 13.73 -2.52 -3.01
C LEU A 177 15.03 -2.56 -2.21
N GLY A 178 15.89 -3.56 -2.47
CA GLY A 178 17.22 -3.65 -1.86
C GLY A 178 18.11 -2.43 -2.16
N GLU A 179 17.96 -1.83 -3.34
CA GLU A 179 18.64 -0.58 -3.71
C GLU A 179 18.01 0.64 -3.04
N ILE A 180 16.68 0.76 -3.05
CA ILE A 180 15.94 1.89 -2.45
C ILE A 180 16.12 1.93 -0.93
N SER A 181 16.08 0.78 -0.26
CA SER A 181 16.38 0.63 1.17
C SER A 181 17.88 0.84 1.47
N GLY A 182 18.72 0.93 0.44
CA GLY A 182 20.14 1.18 0.57
C GLY A 182 20.93 0.01 1.17
N ILE A 183 20.41 -1.22 1.09
CA ILE A 183 21.10 -2.45 1.51
C ILE A 183 22.18 -2.80 0.49
N ILE A 184 21.80 -2.76 -0.79
CA ILE A 184 22.69 -2.97 -1.94
C ILE A 184 22.76 -1.71 -2.80
N TYR A 185 23.76 -1.64 -3.66
CA TYR A 185 23.87 -0.62 -4.70
C TYR A 185 24.67 -1.15 -5.88
N ARG A 186 24.39 -0.64 -7.07
CA ARG A 186 25.14 -1.00 -8.29
C ARG A 186 26.25 0.01 -8.56
N ARG A 187 27.48 -0.47 -8.73
CA ARG A 187 28.64 0.36 -9.14
C ARG A 187 29.64 -0.45 -9.95
N SER A 188 30.12 0.12 -11.05
CA SER A 188 31.13 -0.49 -11.93
C SER A 188 30.74 -1.90 -12.41
N GLY A 189 29.47 -2.08 -12.83
CA GLY A 189 28.96 -3.35 -13.34
C GLY A 189 28.81 -4.45 -12.28
N ARG A 190 28.77 -4.11 -10.99
CA ARG A 190 28.61 -5.05 -9.86
C ARG A 190 27.51 -4.57 -8.92
N PHE A 191 26.85 -5.53 -8.28
CA PHE A 191 26.03 -5.27 -7.10
C PHE A 191 26.91 -5.39 -5.87
N HIS A 192 26.91 -4.35 -5.03
CA HIS A 192 27.65 -4.27 -3.79
C HIS A 192 26.68 -4.20 -2.62
N MET A 193 26.97 -4.94 -1.56
CA MET A 193 26.28 -4.78 -0.29
C MET A 193 26.99 -3.70 0.53
N LYS A 194 26.26 -2.74 1.12
CA LYS A 194 26.89 -1.72 1.97
C LYS A 194 27.59 -2.37 3.17
N LYS A 195 28.70 -1.79 3.63
CA LYS A 195 29.46 -2.33 4.77
C LYS A 195 28.66 -2.37 6.07
N SER A 196 27.76 -1.40 6.29
CA SER A 196 26.81 -1.43 7.42
C SER A 196 25.85 -2.61 7.30
N ALA A 197 25.29 -2.83 6.11
CA ALA A 197 24.40 -3.96 5.84
C ALA A 197 25.12 -5.31 6.00
N GLN A 198 26.36 -5.45 5.53
CA GLN A 198 27.17 -6.67 5.74
C GLN A 198 27.28 -7.01 7.23
N LYS A 199 27.57 -6.03 8.07
CA LYS A 199 27.66 -6.21 9.53
C LYS A 199 26.32 -6.60 10.14
N GLN A 200 25.23 -5.92 9.75
CA GLN A 200 23.88 -6.24 10.23
C GLN A 200 23.47 -7.68 9.85
N TYR A 201 23.74 -8.09 8.62
CA TYR A 201 23.42 -9.44 8.13
C TYR A 201 24.21 -10.52 8.86
N GLN A 202 25.48 -10.28 9.20
CA GLN A 202 26.28 -11.24 9.98
C GLN A 202 25.74 -11.44 11.41
N VAL A 203 25.11 -10.42 12.00
CA VAL A 203 24.63 -10.47 13.40
C VAL A 203 23.18 -10.96 13.49
N LEU A 204 22.31 -10.42 12.62
CA LEU A 204 20.86 -10.62 12.71
C LEU A 204 20.30 -11.43 11.52
N GLY A 205 21.13 -11.78 10.54
CA GLY A 205 20.68 -12.40 9.31
C GLY A 205 19.70 -11.51 8.53
N ILE A 206 18.80 -12.17 7.79
CA ILE A 206 17.79 -11.49 6.97
C ILE A 206 16.78 -10.67 7.78
N GLN A 207 16.65 -10.97 9.08
CA GLN A 207 15.74 -10.28 10.02
C GLN A 207 16.01 -8.77 10.12
N ALA A 208 17.27 -8.35 9.95
CA ALA A 208 17.64 -6.93 9.97
C ALA A 208 16.94 -6.09 8.89
N PHE A 209 16.49 -6.72 7.81
CA PHE A 209 16.11 -6.02 6.59
C PHE A 209 14.61 -6.02 6.30
N PHE A 210 13.79 -6.73 7.08
CA PHE A 210 12.35 -6.75 6.87
C PHE A 210 11.73 -5.34 6.94
N LYS A 211 11.93 -4.62 8.06
CA LYS A 211 11.36 -3.27 8.24
C LYS A 211 11.92 -2.26 7.22
N PRO A 212 13.24 -2.16 6.98
CA PRO A 212 13.76 -1.26 5.94
C PRO A 212 13.23 -1.55 4.52
N MET A 213 13.05 -2.82 4.17
CA MET A 213 12.48 -3.21 2.88
C MET A 213 10.99 -2.85 2.80
N LEU A 214 10.24 -3.06 3.89
CA LEU A 214 8.81 -2.79 3.95
C LEU A 214 8.54 -1.29 3.89
N GLU A 215 9.30 -0.50 4.66
CA GLU A 215 9.27 0.96 4.60
C GLU A 215 9.57 1.44 3.17
N ALA A 216 10.62 0.92 2.52
CA ALA A 216 10.94 1.28 1.15
C ALA A 216 9.80 0.94 0.17
N ALA A 217 9.12 -0.19 0.37
CA ALA A 217 7.98 -0.60 -0.45
C ALA A 217 6.80 0.36 -0.32
N VAL A 218 6.48 0.81 0.88
CA VAL A 218 5.28 1.64 1.13
C VAL A 218 5.53 3.15 1.02
N SER A 219 6.79 3.61 1.06
CA SER A 219 7.11 5.05 1.05
C SER A 219 7.87 5.54 -0.18
N LYS A 220 8.63 4.67 -0.87
CA LYS A 220 9.61 5.10 -1.89
C LYS A 220 9.47 4.39 -3.23
N TYR A 221 9.20 3.10 -3.23
CA TYR A 221 9.03 2.32 -4.46
C TYR A 221 7.83 2.82 -5.26
N ASN A 222 7.96 2.99 -6.58
CA ASN A 222 6.83 3.34 -7.44
C ASN A 222 5.99 2.08 -7.71
N TRP A 223 4.77 2.03 -7.17
CA TRP A 223 3.89 0.86 -7.32
C TRP A 223 3.43 0.61 -8.76
N GLY A 224 3.42 1.63 -9.63
CA GLY A 224 3.10 1.48 -11.06
C GLY A 224 4.25 0.97 -11.93
N TYR A 225 5.45 0.77 -11.37
CA TYR A 225 6.66 0.48 -12.15
C TYR A 225 6.58 -0.77 -13.04
N LEU A 226 5.78 -1.77 -12.65
CA LEU A 226 5.70 -3.08 -13.31
C LEU A 226 4.34 -3.38 -13.97
N ASP A 227 3.40 -2.43 -14.00
CA ASP A 227 2.04 -2.73 -14.46
C ASP A 227 1.67 -2.14 -15.82
N GLY A 228 2.43 -1.16 -16.31
CA GLY A 228 2.22 -0.58 -17.64
C GLY A 228 0.93 0.23 -17.79
N PHE A 229 0.23 0.53 -16.69
CA PHE A 229 -0.91 1.45 -16.72
C PHE A 229 -0.42 2.89 -16.94
N GLU A 230 -1.17 3.68 -17.70
CA GLU A 230 -0.88 5.10 -17.92
C GLU A 230 -1.21 5.96 -16.70
N ASP A 231 -2.16 5.52 -15.86
CA ASP A 231 -2.60 6.23 -14.66
C ASP A 231 -1.53 6.23 -13.56
N ASP A 232 -1.03 7.42 -13.22
CA ASP A 232 0.02 7.64 -12.21
C ASP A 232 -0.54 7.97 -10.82
N ILE A 233 -1.63 7.32 -10.41
CA ILE A 233 -2.17 7.48 -9.06
C ILE A 233 -1.30 6.77 -8.04
N ASP A 234 -0.87 7.53 -7.04
CA ASP A 234 -0.13 7.02 -5.90
C ASP A 234 -1.07 6.36 -4.86
N LEU A 235 -1.28 5.05 -5.02
CA LEU A 235 -2.04 4.25 -4.07
C LEU A 235 -1.29 3.97 -2.76
N ARG A 236 0.00 4.31 -2.67
CA ARG A 236 0.82 4.03 -1.49
C ARG A 236 0.30 4.77 -0.28
N THR A 237 -0.18 6.00 -0.43
CA THR A 237 -0.73 6.81 0.66
C THR A 237 -1.83 6.07 1.43
N PHE A 238 -2.58 5.18 0.78
CA PHE A 238 -3.73 4.47 1.38
C PHE A 238 -3.39 3.05 1.84
N TRP A 239 -2.11 2.64 1.78
CA TRP A 239 -1.70 1.25 1.96
C TRP A 239 -2.16 0.64 3.29
N LEU A 240 -2.06 1.40 4.39
CA LEU A 240 -2.36 0.90 5.72
C LEU A 240 -3.87 0.73 5.94
N PHE A 241 -4.68 1.67 5.42
CA PHE A 241 -6.13 1.52 5.38
C PHE A 241 -6.54 0.28 4.58
N MET A 242 -5.99 0.12 3.36
CA MET A 242 -6.29 -1.04 2.52
C MET A 242 -5.86 -2.35 3.17
N LEU A 243 -4.71 -2.36 3.85
CA LEU A 243 -4.19 -3.52 4.56
C LEU A 243 -5.07 -3.93 5.73
N TRP A 244 -5.51 -2.96 6.54
CA TRP A 244 -6.43 -3.19 7.64
C TRP A 244 -7.75 -3.80 7.15
N ARG A 245 -8.36 -3.21 6.11
CA ARG A 245 -9.62 -3.70 5.54
C ARG A 245 -9.47 -5.12 5.02
N ILE A 246 -8.49 -5.38 4.17
CA ILE A 246 -8.33 -6.71 3.57
C ILE A 246 -7.98 -7.78 4.62
N GLN A 247 -7.23 -7.44 5.67
CA GLN A 247 -6.95 -8.37 6.77
C GLN A 247 -8.22 -8.77 7.53
N ASN A 248 -9.23 -7.89 7.62
CA ASN A 248 -10.47 -8.14 8.36
C ASN A 248 -11.46 -9.02 7.61
N HIS A 249 -11.75 -8.72 6.33
CA HIS A 249 -12.84 -9.38 5.58
C HIS A 249 -12.38 -10.17 4.36
N CYS A 250 -11.10 -10.07 3.96
CA CYS A 250 -10.50 -10.85 2.88
C CYS A 250 -11.17 -10.70 1.49
N ASN A 251 -12.06 -9.73 1.29
CA ASN A 251 -12.83 -9.55 0.05
C ASN A 251 -12.39 -8.29 -0.70
N VAL A 252 -11.90 -8.45 -1.93
CA VAL A 252 -11.34 -7.34 -2.70
C VAL A 252 -12.43 -6.37 -3.15
N GLU A 253 -13.61 -6.83 -3.57
CA GLU A 253 -14.68 -5.91 -4.01
C GLU A 253 -15.18 -5.02 -2.88
N GLN A 254 -15.28 -5.55 -1.67
CA GLN A 254 -15.60 -4.80 -0.47
C GLN A 254 -14.50 -3.78 -0.14
N LEU A 255 -13.22 -4.17 -0.28
CA LEU A 255 -12.09 -3.24 -0.11
C LEU A 255 -12.21 -2.05 -1.09
N ILE A 256 -12.49 -2.31 -2.38
CA ILE A 256 -12.65 -1.22 -3.38
C ILE A 256 -13.78 -0.28 -3.00
N LYS A 257 -14.93 -0.81 -2.56
CA LYS A 257 -16.07 0.00 -2.11
C LYS A 257 -15.72 0.87 -0.91
N GLU A 258 -15.00 0.31 0.06
CA GLU A 258 -14.61 1.02 1.28
C GLU A 258 -13.55 2.09 0.97
N VAL A 259 -12.57 1.83 0.10
CA VAL A 259 -11.61 2.83 -0.37
C VAL A 259 -12.30 3.96 -1.13
N THR A 260 -13.23 3.63 -2.02
CA THR A 260 -14.00 4.63 -2.78
C THR A 260 -14.86 5.49 -1.87
N THR A 261 -15.41 4.90 -0.81
CA THR A 261 -16.23 5.62 0.18
C THR A 261 -15.37 6.53 1.05
N ALA A 262 -14.24 6.03 1.54
CA ALA A 262 -13.31 6.78 2.38
C ALA A 262 -12.59 7.90 1.61
N PHE A 263 -12.21 7.65 0.35
CA PHE A 263 -11.35 8.53 -0.44
C PHE A 263 -11.94 8.78 -1.84
N PRO A 264 -13.11 9.44 -1.92
CA PRO A 264 -13.82 9.64 -3.20
C PRO A 264 -13.01 10.47 -4.21
N ASP A 265 -12.07 11.30 -3.74
CA ASP A 265 -11.20 12.11 -4.60
C ASP A 265 -10.27 11.25 -5.49
N LEU A 266 -10.00 9.98 -5.13
CA LEU A 266 -9.27 9.05 -5.99
C LEU A 266 -9.94 8.86 -7.35
N LEU A 267 -11.26 8.84 -7.40
CA LEU A 267 -12.01 8.69 -8.65
C LEU A 267 -11.89 9.92 -9.56
N LEU A 268 -11.45 11.06 -9.03
CA LEU A 268 -11.30 12.30 -9.79
C LEU A 268 -9.98 12.39 -10.52
N ALA A 269 -8.99 11.70 -9.97
CA ALA A 269 -7.70 11.53 -10.59
C ALA A 269 -7.72 10.46 -11.68
N LEU A 270 -8.78 9.64 -11.77
CA LEU A 270 -8.98 8.63 -12.83
C LEU A 270 -9.98 9.13 -13.87
N PRO A 271 -9.53 9.50 -15.08
CA PRO A 271 -10.47 9.77 -16.16
C PRO A 271 -11.21 8.49 -16.54
N ALA A 272 -12.49 8.61 -16.89
CA ALA A 272 -13.14 7.56 -17.64
C ALA A 272 -12.48 7.51 -19.03
N ASP A 273 -11.88 6.38 -19.36
CA ASP A 273 -11.56 6.08 -20.74
C ASP A 273 -12.81 5.48 -21.40
N GLY A 274 -12.89 5.44 -22.73
CA GLY A 274 -14.09 4.93 -23.43
C GLY A 274 -14.42 3.46 -23.16
N TYR A 275 -13.64 2.75 -22.33
CA TYR A 275 -13.76 1.33 -22.05
C TYR A 275 -14.15 1.03 -20.59
N PHE A 276 -13.64 1.79 -19.63
CA PHE A 276 -13.80 1.53 -18.19
C PHE A 276 -14.24 2.76 -17.40
N SER A 277 -15.06 2.53 -16.36
CA SER A 277 -15.40 3.57 -15.39
C SER A 277 -14.22 3.87 -14.45
N PRO A 278 -14.17 5.06 -13.81
CA PRO A 278 -13.15 5.37 -12.81
C PRO A 278 -13.05 4.32 -11.69
N GLU A 279 -14.17 3.75 -11.24
CA GLU A 279 -14.20 2.69 -10.23
C GLU A 279 -13.58 1.39 -10.75
N GLN A 280 -13.83 1.05 -12.02
CA GLN A 280 -13.21 -0.12 -12.65
C GLN A 280 -11.70 0.08 -12.80
N ASN A 281 -11.26 1.27 -13.22
CA ASN A 281 -9.83 1.62 -13.28
C ASN A 281 -9.18 1.54 -11.89
N LEU A 282 -9.82 2.10 -10.86
CA LEU A 282 -9.33 2.00 -9.47
C LEU A 282 -9.24 0.54 -9.01
N SER A 283 -10.25 -0.28 -9.33
CA SER A 283 -10.24 -1.71 -9.03
C SER A 283 -9.06 -2.43 -9.67
N MET A 284 -8.78 -2.16 -10.95
CA MET A 284 -7.64 -2.76 -11.67
C MET A 284 -6.31 -2.33 -11.05
N LEU A 285 -6.16 -1.05 -10.70
CA LEU A 285 -4.95 -0.53 -10.07
C LEU A 285 -4.73 -1.12 -8.68
N ILE A 286 -5.76 -1.22 -7.82
CA ILE A 286 -5.63 -1.82 -6.49
C ILE A 286 -5.32 -3.32 -6.59
N GLU A 287 -6.00 -4.07 -7.46
CA GLU A 287 -5.67 -5.49 -7.67
C GLU A 287 -4.22 -5.67 -8.15
N SER A 288 -3.80 -4.88 -9.14
CA SER A 288 -2.46 -4.95 -9.74
C SER A 288 -1.36 -4.54 -8.75
N ARG A 289 -1.46 -3.33 -8.19
CA ARG A 289 -0.40 -2.67 -7.41
C ARG A 289 -0.37 -3.16 -5.97
N PHE A 290 -1.53 -3.23 -5.32
CA PHE A 290 -1.63 -3.56 -3.90
C PHE A 290 -1.73 -5.07 -3.67
N ILE A 291 -2.69 -5.76 -4.30
CA ILE A 291 -2.90 -7.19 -4.02
C ILE A 291 -1.77 -8.04 -4.62
N ASN A 292 -1.56 -7.96 -5.93
CA ASN A 292 -0.64 -8.86 -6.63
C ASN A 292 0.84 -8.49 -6.39
N ARG A 293 1.20 -7.21 -6.59
CA ARG A 293 2.61 -6.78 -6.59
C ARG A 293 3.12 -6.22 -5.26
N PHE A 294 2.25 -6.11 -4.26
CA PHE A 294 2.67 -5.87 -2.88
C PHE A 294 2.31 -7.07 -2.01
N LEU A 295 1.04 -7.36 -1.74
CA LEU A 295 0.70 -8.41 -0.77
C LEU A 295 1.14 -9.82 -1.17
N GLN A 296 0.96 -10.24 -2.44
CA GLN A 296 1.43 -11.57 -2.85
C GLN A 296 2.95 -11.65 -2.98
N PHE A 297 3.62 -10.60 -3.49
CA PHE A 297 5.08 -10.54 -3.55
C PHE A 297 5.73 -10.71 -2.18
N TRP A 298 5.15 -10.08 -1.17
CA TRP A 298 5.60 -10.20 0.22
C TRP A 298 5.14 -11.49 0.91
N GLY A 299 4.31 -12.31 0.26
CA GLY A 299 3.78 -13.54 0.84
C GLY A 299 2.77 -13.31 1.96
N PHE A 300 2.14 -12.13 2.00
CA PHE A 300 1.12 -11.77 2.97
C PHE A 300 -0.24 -12.37 2.65
N VAL A 301 -0.56 -12.52 1.37
CA VAL A 301 -1.80 -13.13 0.90
C VAL A 301 -1.55 -14.01 -0.32
N THR A 302 -2.52 -14.85 -0.64
CA THR A 302 -2.67 -15.44 -1.98
C THR A 302 -4.07 -15.13 -2.51
N ILE A 303 -4.25 -15.11 -3.82
CA ILE A 303 -5.56 -14.96 -4.46
C ILE A 303 -5.62 -15.85 -5.69
N ASP A 304 -6.78 -16.47 -5.93
CA ASP A 304 -7.02 -17.21 -7.16
C ASP A 304 -7.01 -16.23 -8.35
N PRO A 305 -6.23 -16.45 -9.42
CA PRO A 305 -6.22 -15.54 -10.56
C PRO A 305 -7.49 -15.61 -11.42
N ARG A 306 -8.31 -16.66 -11.26
CA ARG A 306 -9.54 -16.83 -12.06
C ARG A 306 -10.57 -15.77 -11.71
N ARG A 307 -11.09 -15.08 -12.72
CA ARG A 307 -12.22 -14.14 -12.54
C ARG A 307 -13.59 -14.77 -12.78
N TYR A 308 -13.63 -15.91 -13.46
CA TYR A 308 -14.86 -16.61 -13.83
C TYR A 308 -14.73 -18.12 -13.64
N ILE A 309 -15.83 -18.77 -13.25
CA ILE A 309 -16.00 -20.22 -13.26
C ILE A 309 -17.35 -20.51 -13.92
N ASN A 310 -17.36 -21.36 -14.95
CA ASN A 310 -18.58 -21.68 -15.72
C ASN A 310 -19.31 -20.43 -16.26
N ALA A 311 -18.55 -19.46 -16.77
CA ALA A 311 -19.02 -18.15 -17.26
C ALA A 311 -19.63 -17.22 -16.20
N GLU A 312 -19.68 -17.63 -14.93
CA GLU A 312 -20.12 -16.77 -13.82
C GLU A 312 -18.93 -16.08 -13.16
N PRO A 313 -19.02 -14.77 -12.85
CA PRO A 313 -17.99 -14.06 -12.12
C PRO A 313 -17.86 -14.65 -10.71
N ILE A 314 -16.62 -14.80 -10.24
CA ILE A 314 -16.37 -15.25 -8.87
C ILE A 314 -15.92 -14.10 -7.99
N ALA A 315 -16.33 -14.14 -6.72
CA ALA A 315 -15.86 -13.19 -5.73
C ALA A 315 -14.33 -13.26 -5.60
N ARG A 316 -13.68 -12.11 -5.60
CA ARG A 316 -12.24 -11.96 -5.45
C ARG A 316 -11.88 -11.99 -3.97
N VAL A 317 -11.67 -13.19 -3.44
CA VAL A 317 -11.33 -13.42 -2.02
C VAL A 317 -9.86 -13.78 -1.87
N VAL A 318 -9.15 -13.08 -0.99
CA VAL A 318 -7.75 -13.39 -0.64
C VAL A 318 -7.68 -14.43 0.48
N GLN A 319 -6.61 -15.23 0.50
CA GLN A 319 -6.25 -16.09 1.62
C GLN A 319 -5.08 -15.44 2.37
N VAL A 320 -5.36 -14.93 3.56
CA VAL A 320 -4.35 -14.32 4.44
C VAL A 320 -3.35 -15.38 4.91
N GLN A 321 -2.06 -15.11 4.72
CA GLN A 321 -0.96 -15.97 5.14
C GLN A 321 -0.50 -15.61 6.57
N PRO A 322 0.16 -16.55 7.30
CA PRO A 322 0.64 -16.29 8.65
C PRO A 322 1.55 -15.07 8.77
N LEU A 323 2.37 -14.80 7.74
CA LEU A 323 3.28 -13.65 7.69
C LEU A 323 2.56 -12.32 7.88
N LEU A 324 1.36 -12.14 7.30
CA LEU A 324 0.63 -10.88 7.43
C LEU A 324 0.22 -10.62 8.88
N LYS A 325 -0.29 -11.64 9.57
CA LYS A 325 -0.75 -11.52 10.97
C LYS A 325 0.41 -11.39 11.96
N GLN A 326 1.57 -11.96 11.63
CA GLN A 326 2.79 -11.77 12.41
C GLN A 326 3.38 -10.37 12.19
N ALA A 327 3.31 -9.85 10.96
CA ALA A 327 3.86 -8.55 10.62
C ALA A 327 3.00 -7.38 11.11
N PHE A 328 1.67 -7.49 11.04
CA PHE A 328 0.75 -6.38 11.32
C PHE A 328 -0.32 -6.77 12.32
N GLN A 329 -0.36 -6.06 13.44
CA GLN A 329 -1.39 -6.19 14.47
C GLN A 329 -2.07 -4.84 14.68
N PHE A 330 -3.36 -4.74 14.34
CA PHE A 330 -4.13 -3.50 14.48
C PHE A 330 -4.80 -3.42 15.85
N ASN A 331 -4.65 -2.27 16.51
CA ASN A 331 -5.18 -1.97 17.84
C ASN A 331 -6.02 -0.69 17.78
N LEU A 332 -7.23 -0.78 17.22
CA LEU A 332 -8.11 0.37 16.99
C LEU A 332 -8.99 0.76 18.19
N ASN A 333 -8.90 0.00 19.28
CA ASN A 333 -9.72 0.18 20.49
C ASN A 333 -8.96 0.89 21.63
N ALA A 334 -7.89 1.64 21.33
CA ALA A 334 -7.09 2.35 22.33
C ALA A 334 -7.57 3.79 22.55
#